data_AF-K1J5P9-F1
#
_entry.id   AF-K1J5P9-F1
#
_cell.length_a   1.000
_cell.length_b   1.000
_cell.length_c   1.000
_cell.angle_alpha   90.00
_cell.angle_beta   90.00
_cell.angle_gamma   90.00
#
_symmetry.space_group_name_H-M   'P 1'
#
loop_
_entity.id
_entity.type
_entity.pdbx_description
1 polymer ?
#
loop_
_entity_poly.entity_id
_entity_poly.type
_entity_poly.pdbx_seq_one_letter_code
_entity_poly.pdbx_strand_id
1 'polypeptide(L)'
;MKNIIIIDSNGQALAAMTQSEAETYLGDYLERNLQANMKQCMNDITSNKGKATGDYEYDSHPALHASSGNMQKSVSIFYYDDEDMHYIIAMGEHKTATSYKLSFYGQPAGAFKYKATIEL
;
A
#
# COMPACT_ATOMS: atom_id res chain seq x y z
N MET A 1 -16.15 -10.13 -5.19
CA MET A 1 -16.49 -9.07 -4.22
C MET A 1 -15.58 -7.89 -4.52
N LYS A 2 -16.08 -6.64 -4.46
CA LYS A 2 -15.28 -5.42 -4.59
C LYS A 2 -15.03 -4.92 -3.17
N ASN A 3 -13.81 -5.05 -2.68
CA ASN A 3 -13.43 -4.79 -1.28
C ASN A 3 -12.19 -3.90 -1.17
N ILE A 4 -11.74 -3.28 -2.27
CA ILE A 4 -10.56 -2.42 -2.27
C ILE A 4 -10.96 -1.05 -2.76
N ILE A 5 -10.52 -0.04 -2.03
CA ILE A 5 -10.59 1.37 -2.41
C ILE A 5 -9.16 1.89 -2.46
N ILE A 6 -8.84 2.66 -3.50
CA ILE A 6 -7.55 3.36 -3.59
C ILE A 6 -7.81 4.83 -3.29
N ILE A 7 -7.09 5.38 -2.31
CA ILE A 7 -7.11 6.83 -2.04
C ILE A 7 -6.04 7.46 -2.93
N ASP A 8 -6.44 8.04 -4.06
CA ASP A 8 -5.57 8.55 -5.11
C ASP A 8 -4.52 9.56 -4.61
N SER A 9 -3.56 9.93 -5.46
CA SER A 9 -2.49 10.88 -5.08
C SER A 9 -2.98 12.30 -4.76
N ASN A 10 -4.26 12.61 -4.95
CA ASN A 10 -4.91 13.86 -4.53
C ASN A 10 -5.68 13.70 -3.20
N GLY A 11 -5.65 12.52 -2.59
CA GLY A 11 -6.39 12.20 -1.38
C GLY A 11 -7.86 11.83 -1.63
N GLN A 12 -8.26 11.53 -2.87
CA GLN A 12 -9.64 11.17 -3.21
C GLN A 12 -9.83 9.66 -3.24
N ALA A 13 -10.86 9.18 -2.55
CA ALA A 13 -11.28 7.78 -2.66
C ALA A 13 -11.83 7.49 -4.05
N LEU A 14 -11.21 6.54 -4.75
CA LEU A 14 -11.74 6.00 -6.00
C LEU A 14 -12.92 5.05 -5.73
N ALA A 15 -13.66 4.71 -6.78
CA ALA A 15 -14.71 3.71 -6.68
C ALA A 15 -14.16 2.35 -6.24
N ALA A 16 -14.93 1.62 -5.43
CA ALA A 16 -14.57 0.29 -4.98
C ALA A 16 -14.28 -0.64 -6.17
N MET A 17 -13.26 -1.48 -6.01
CA MET A 17 -12.74 -2.33 -7.07
C MET A 17 -12.34 -3.71 -6.56
N THR A 18 -12.23 -4.63 -7.50
CA THR A 18 -11.69 -5.98 -7.28
C THR A 18 -10.17 -5.91 -7.14
N GLN A 19 -9.59 -6.97 -6.58
CA GLN A 19 -8.13 -7.10 -6.52
C GLN A 19 -7.48 -6.96 -7.90
N SER A 20 -8.06 -7.56 -8.95
CA SER A 20 -7.51 -7.47 -10.31
C SER A 20 -7.52 -6.04 -10.86
N GLU A 21 -8.58 -5.27 -10.60
CA GLU A 21 -8.67 -3.86 -11.01
C GLU A 21 -7.63 -3.00 -10.24
N ALA A 22 -7.48 -3.23 -8.94
CA ALA A 22 -6.48 -2.55 -8.10
C ALA A 22 -5.05 -2.88 -8.53
N GLU A 23 -4.77 -4.15 -8.83
CA GLU A 23 -3.48 -4.60 -9.34
C GLU A 23 -3.13 -3.94 -10.68
N THR A 24 -4.11 -3.79 -11.59
CA THR A 24 -3.91 -3.05 -12.84
C THR A 24 -3.58 -1.59 -12.56
N TYR A 25 -4.38 -0.92 -11.72
CA TYR A 25 -4.18 0.49 -11.39
C TYR A 25 -2.80 0.74 -10.76
N LEU A 26 -2.45 -0.01 -9.72
CA LEU A 26 -1.15 0.15 -9.03
C LEU A 26 0.02 -0.29 -9.91
N GLY A 27 -0.22 -1.24 -10.82
CA GLY A 27 0.77 -1.75 -11.77
C GLY A 27 1.30 -0.69 -12.73
N ASP A 28 0.52 0.35 -13.03
CA ASP A 28 0.93 1.46 -13.90
C ASP A 28 2.01 2.36 -13.27
N TYR A 29 2.16 2.30 -11.94
CA TYR A 29 3.20 3.02 -11.19
C TYR A 29 4.50 2.23 -11.01
N LEU A 30 4.56 1.00 -11.56
CA LEU A 30 5.64 0.05 -11.30
C LEU A 30 6.36 -0.40 -12.57
N GLU A 31 7.66 -0.65 -12.42
CA GLU A 31 8.41 -1.44 -13.41
C GLU A 31 7.83 -2.86 -13.50
N ARG A 32 7.86 -3.46 -14.70
CA ARG A 32 7.28 -4.79 -14.97
C ARG A 32 7.81 -5.89 -14.03
N ASN A 33 9.08 -5.82 -13.63
CA ASN A 33 9.72 -6.78 -12.72
C ASN A 33 9.24 -6.65 -11.26
N LEU A 34 8.54 -5.58 -10.88
CA LEU A 34 7.99 -5.38 -9.54
C LEU A 34 6.51 -5.80 -9.43
N GLN A 35 5.85 -6.09 -10.55
CA GLN A 35 4.42 -6.43 -10.54
C GLN A 35 4.14 -7.72 -9.76
N ALA A 36 5.02 -8.72 -9.83
CA ALA A 36 4.88 -9.95 -9.05
C ALA A 36 4.93 -9.67 -7.54
N ASN A 37 5.81 -8.77 -7.11
CA ASN A 37 5.93 -8.33 -5.73
C ASN A 37 4.68 -7.58 -5.26
N MET A 38 4.15 -6.69 -6.10
CA MET A 38 2.89 -5.98 -5.80
C MET A 38 1.73 -6.96 -5.64
N LYS A 39 1.60 -7.95 -6.54
CA LYS A 39 0.57 -9.00 -6.44
C LYS A 39 0.66 -9.82 -5.15
N GLN A 40 1.87 -10.11 -4.70
CA GLN A 40 2.06 -10.77 -3.40
C GLN A 40 1.56 -9.89 -2.25
N CYS A 41 1.85 -8.60 -2.27
CA CYS A 41 1.32 -7.67 -1.26
C CYS A 41 -0.21 -7.62 -1.29
N MET A 42 -0.81 -7.58 -2.48
CA MET A 42 -2.27 -7.58 -2.64
C MET A 42 -2.90 -8.87 -2.11
N ASN A 43 -2.29 -10.04 -2.34
CA ASN A 43 -2.74 -11.29 -1.74
C ASN A 43 -2.67 -11.27 -0.21
N ASP A 44 -1.62 -10.67 0.36
CA ASP A 44 -1.50 -10.55 1.81
C ASP A 44 -2.56 -9.58 2.37
N ILE A 45 -2.88 -8.49 1.68
CA ILE A 45 -3.97 -7.57 2.04
C ILE A 45 -5.31 -8.32 2.03
N THR A 46 -5.70 -8.92 0.90
CA THR A 46 -7.02 -9.56 0.75
C THR A 46 -7.17 -10.87 1.54
N SER A 47 -6.07 -11.43 2.04
CA SER A 47 -6.06 -12.57 2.96
C SER A 47 -5.96 -12.16 4.44
N ASN A 48 -6.07 -10.87 4.76
CA ASN A 48 -5.95 -10.32 6.12
C ASN A 48 -4.61 -10.67 6.81
N LYS A 49 -3.51 -10.60 6.06
CA LYS A 49 -2.13 -10.88 6.54
C LYS A 49 -1.27 -9.62 6.66
N GLY A 50 -1.86 -8.43 6.57
CA GLY A 50 -1.14 -7.19 6.85
C GLY A 50 -0.62 -7.14 8.28
N LYS A 51 0.39 -6.29 8.48
CA LYS A 51 1.01 -6.06 9.78
C LYS A 51 0.77 -4.63 10.21
N ALA A 52 0.51 -4.44 11.50
CA ALA A 52 0.40 -3.11 12.09
C ALA A 52 1.66 -2.29 11.84
N THR A 53 1.47 -0.99 11.63
CA THR A 53 2.57 -0.03 11.43
C THR A 53 2.93 0.71 12.73
N GLY A 54 2.42 0.27 13.88
CA GLY A 54 2.64 0.96 15.15
C GLY A 54 1.80 2.24 15.23
N ASP A 55 2.46 3.37 15.50
CA ASP A 55 1.82 4.68 15.73
C ASP A 55 1.39 5.40 14.43
N TYR A 56 1.61 4.79 13.26
CA TYR A 56 1.20 5.40 12.00
C TYR A 56 -0.31 5.20 11.76
N GLU A 57 -0.97 6.31 11.47
CA GLU A 57 -2.40 6.38 11.19
C GLU A 57 -2.67 7.18 9.92
N TYR A 58 -3.79 6.90 9.27
CA TYR A 58 -4.33 7.71 8.18
C TYR A 58 -5.78 8.07 8.48
N ASP A 59 -6.08 9.35 8.54
CA ASP A 59 -7.43 9.86 8.86
C ASP A 59 -8.02 9.23 10.14
N SER A 60 -7.21 9.13 11.20
CA SER A 60 -7.54 8.49 12.49
C SER A 60 -7.77 6.97 12.44
N HIS A 61 -7.41 6.30 11.34
CA HIS A 61 -7.43 4.85 11.23
C HIS A 61 -6.02 4.27 11.40
N PRO A 62 -5.82 3.24 12.24
CA PRO A 62 -4.55 2.54 12.35
C PRO A 62 -4.11 1.99 10.99
N ALA A 63 -2.90 2.33 10.57
CA ALA A 63 -2.38 1.86 9.30
C ALA A 63 -1.76 0.46 9.43
N LEU A 64 -1.95 -0.32 8.37
CA LEU A 64 -1.37 -1.62 8.13
C LEU A 64 -0.39 -1.53 6.96
N HIS A 65 0.51 -2.50 6.87
CA HIS A 65 1.35 -2.68 5.70
C HIS A 65 1.45 -4.14 5.29
N ALA A 66 1.63 -4.35 3.99
CA ALA A 66 2.01 -5.63 3.39
C ALA A 66 3.28 -5.42 2.57
N SER A 67 4.22 -6.37 2.62
CA SER A 67 5.49 -6.26 1.92
C SER A 67 5.92 -7.61 1.36
N SER A 68 6.41 -7.64 0.13
CA SER A 68 6.78 -8.87 -0.58
C SER A 68 8.14 -9.47 -0.15
N GLY A 69 8.66 -9.14 1.04
CA GLY A 69 9.87 -9.73 1.61
C GLY A 69 11.11 -8.81 1.69
N ASN A 70 12.21 -9.38 2.22
CA ASN A 70 13.45 -8.68 2.58
C ASN A 70 14.56 -8.95 1.56
N MET A 71 15.40 -7.94 1.29
CA MET A 71 16.74 -8.05 0.65
C MET A 71 16.84 -8.15 -0.90
N GLN A 72 15.77 -7.94 -1.67
CA GLN A 72 15.85 -7.57 -3.10
C GLN A 72 14.75 -6.55 -3.42
N LYS A 73 14.82 -5.86 -4.57
CA LYS A 73 13.79 -4.91 -5.07
C LYS A 73 12.38 -5.45 -4.72
N SER A 74 11.72 -4.85 -3.73
CA SER A 74 10.45 -5.35 -3.22
C SER A 74 9.46 -4.21 -3.03
N VAL A 75 8.18 -4.56 -3.11
CA VAL A 75 7.07 -3.63 -2.99
C VAL A 75 6.54 -3.70 -1.56
N SER A 76 6.13 -2.55 -1.03
CA SER A 76 5.38 -2.44 0.21
C SER A 76 4.16 -1.56 -0.03
N ILE A 77 3.00 -2.01 0.42
CA ILE A 77 1.72 -1.29 0.31
C ILE A 77 1.26 -0.96 1.73
N PHE A 78 0.82 0.29 1.92
CA PHE A 78 0.23 0.78 3.15
C PHE A 78 -1.26 1.02 2.93
N TYR A 79 -2.06 0.62 3.92
CA TYR A 79 -3.52 0.65 3.85
C TYR A 79 -4.13 0.76 5.25
N TYR A 80 -5.44 0.96 5.33
CA TYR A 80 -6.23 0.74 6.54
C TYR A 80 -7.48 -0.04 6.18
N ASP A 81 -8.12 -0.65 7.17
CA ASP A 81 -9.39 -1.35 7.02
C ASP A 81 -10.52 -0.52 7.64
N ASP A 82 -11.64 -0.41 6.94
CA ASP A 82 -12.87 0.21 7.44
C ASP A 82 -14.09 -0.47 6.80
N GLU A 83 -15.12 -0.78 7.61
CA GLU A 83 -16.39 -1.41 7.20
C GLU A 83 -16.29 -2.45 6.04
N ASP A 84 -15.43 -3.46 6.19
CA ASP A 84 -15.15 -4.55 5.23
C ASP A 84 -14.37 -4.17 3.95
N MET A 85 -13.79 -2.97 3.90
CA MET A 85 -12.99 -2.46 2.77
C MET A 85 -11.53 -2.27 3.16
N HIS A 86 -10.63 -2.54 2.21
CA HIS A 86 -9.21 -2.22 2.30
C HIS A 86 -8.92 -0.91 1.55
N TYR A 87 -8.50 0.12 2.26
CA TYR A 87 -8.18 1.43 1.71
C TYR A 87 -6.68 1.58 1.51
N ILE A 88 -6.23 1.47 0.26
CA ILE A 88 -4.81 1.61 -0.10
C ILE A 88 -4.46 3.10 -0.18
N ILE A 89 -3.45 3.50 0.61
CA ILE A 89 -3.05 4.90 0.77
C ILE A 89 -1.64 5.21 0.27
N ALA A 90 -0.73 4.22 0.23
CA ALA A 90 0.62 4.42 -0.30
C ALA A 90 1.25 3.13 -0.79
N MET A 91 2.24 3.25 -1.69
CA MET A 91 3.04 2.13 -2.17
C MET A 91 4.49 2.56 -2.39
N GLY A 92 5.41 1.69 -2.02
CA GLY A 92 6.82 2.02 -1.98
C GLY A 92 7.73 0.81 -2.03
N GLU A 93 9.01 1.08 -1.81
CA GLU A 93 10.09 0.11 -1.73
C GLU A 93 10.38 -0.27 -0.29
N HIS A 94 10.59 -1.56 -0.02
CA HIS A 94 11.22 -2.01 1.21
C HIS A 94 12.74 -1.78 1.09
N LYS A 95 13.33 -0.90 1.91
CA LYS A 95 14.76 -0.56 1.84
C LYS A 95 15.60 -1.38 2.82
N THR A 96 15.14 -1.53 4.05
CA THR A 96 15.78 -2.32 5.11
C THR A 96 14.69 -3.05 5.87
N ALA A 97 15.03 -3.93 6.83
CA ALA A 97 14.03 -4.68 7.61
C ALA A 97 12.98 -3.80 8.33
N THR A 98 13.26 -2.50 8.51
CA THR A 98 12.43 -1.54 9.24
C THR A 98 12.14 -0.27 8.43
N SER A 99 12.74 -0.07 7.26
CA SER A 99 12.65 1.20 6.52
C SER A 99 12.00 1.00 5.15
N TYR A 100 11.02 1.86 4.84
CA TYR A 100 10.21 1.80 3.64
C TYR A 100 10.15 3.16 2.95
N LYS A 101 10.44 3.21 1.65
CA LYS A 101 10.41 4.46 0.87
C LYS A 101 9.17 4.50 -0.01
N LEU A 102 8.29 5.49 0.17
CA LEU A 102 7.07 5.67 -0.63
C LEU A 102 7.37 6.27 -2.01
N SER A 103 8.09 5.53 -2.85
CA SER A 103 8.64 5.99 -4.14
C SER A 103 7.77 5.68 -5.35
N PHE A 104 6.75 4.83 -5.22
CA PHE A 104 5.85 4.47 -6.31
C PHE A 104 4.54 5.26 -6.25
N TYR A 105 3.99 5.43 -5.06
CA TYR A 105 2.68 6.02 -4.86
C TYR A 105 2.52 6.53 -3.42
N GLY A 106 1.82 7.65 -3.24
CA GLY A 106 1.56 8.20 -1.91
C GLY A 106 0.76 9.49 -1.96
N GLN A 107 0.49 10.00 -0.76
CA GLN A 107 -0.43 11.11 -0.51
C GLN A 107 0.23 12.48 -0.77
N PRO A 108 -0.55 13.56 -0.91
CA PRO A 108 0.03 14.90 -1.11
C PRO A 108 0.66 15.45 0.18
N ALA A 109 0.18 15.00 1.35
CA ALA A 109 0.63 15.44 2.67
C ALA A 109 0.54 14.31 3.71
N GLY A 110 0.98 14.58 4.94
CA GLY A 110 0.96 13.62 6.05
C GLY A 110 2.13 12.63 6.04
N ALA A 111 2.04 11.61 6.90
CA ALA A 111 3.07 10.58 7.06
C ALA A 111 3.24 9.72 5.78
N PHE A 112 2.13 9.43 5.10
CA PHE A 112 2.09 8.61 3.88
C PHE A 112 2.31 9.41 2.59
N LYS A 113 2.92 10.60 2.68
CA LYS A 113 3.13 11.44 1.50
C LYS A 113 4.11 10.82 0.51
N TYR A 114 3.94 11.12 -0.77
CA TYR A 114 4.87 10.67 -1.81
C TYR A 114 6.32 11.08 -1.48
N LYS A 115 7.27 10.15 -1.66
CA LYS A 115 8.67 10.24 -1.25
C LYS A 115 8.92 10.36 0.26
N ALA A 116 7.95 10.12 1.13
CA ALA A 116 8.23 9.92 2.55
C ALA A 116 9.02 8.62 2.79
N THR A 117 9.59 8.53 3.98
CA THR A 117 10.16 7.30 4.52
C THR A 117 9.36 6.93 5.77
N ILE A 118 8.95 5.68 5.86
CA ILE A 118 8.26 5.09 7.01
C ILE A 118 9.28 4.18 7.71
N GLU A 119 9.37 4.28 9.04
CA GLU A 119 10.26 3.46 9.87
C GLU A 119 9.39 2.65 10.85
N LEU A 120 9.47 1.31 10.80
CA LEU A 120 8.65 0.36 11.58
C LEU A 120 9.49 -0.49 12.53
#